data_AF-A0A1W5ZB43-F1
#
_entry.id   AF-A0A1W5ZB43-F1
#
_cell.length_a   1.000
_cell.length_b   1.000
_cell.length_c   1.000
_cell.angle_alpha   90.00
_cell.angle_beta   90.00
_cell.angle_gamma   90.00
#
_symmetry.space_group_name_H-M   'P 1'
#
loop_
_entity.id
_entity.type
_entity.pdbx_description
1 polymer ?
#
loop_
_entity_poly.entity_id
_entity_poly.type
_entity_poly.pdbx_seq_one_letter_code
_entity_poly.pdbx_strand_id
1 'polypeptide(L)'
;MFPLLPDPDPDVRSATAFVLAAATSEIARVSSTLHHRLAVEDDPVVRVSLILAIAQFAREHQDENAPSWARELWSDLGRPPEIRIGAGLAWLCLVDDPAPDELQALLADPSTDQCSDLFQRVPWIRPVDYYGSGLRRCIHQMLTLDVPGQHDGPPPF
;
A
#
# COMPACT_ATOMS: atom_id res chain seq x y z
N MET A 1 -23.29 1.62 -0.80
CA MET A 1 -22.86 1.06 -2.08
C MET A 1 -21.91 2.10 -2.63
N PHE A 2 -20.67 1.71 -2.94
CA PHE A 2 -19.65 2.63 -3.44
C PHE A 2 -19.60 2.50 -4.96
N PRO A 3 -20.36 3.31 -5.72
CA PRO A 3 -20.62 3.06 -7.14
C PRO A 3 -19.38 3.24 -8.04
N LEU A 4 -18.35 3.94 -7.55
CA LEU A 4 -17.10 4.20 -8.29
C LEU A 4 -16.04 3.11 -8.10
N LEU A 5 -16.26 2.19 -7.16
CA LEU A 5 -15.37 1.07 -6.89
C LEU A 5 -15.40 -0.02 -7.98
N PRO A 6 -16.54 -0.27 -8.65
CA PRO A 6 -16.60 -1.09 -9.87
C PRO A 6 -16.53 -0.27 -11.17
N ASP A 7 -16.06 0.98 -11.15
CA ASP A 7 -15.95 1.80 -12.36
C ASP A 7 -15.06 1.12 -13.43
N PRO A 8 -15.42 1.18 -14.73
CA PRO A 8 -14.57 0.61 -15.78
C PRO A 8 -13.16 1.21 -15.83
N ASP A 9 -13.00 2.48 -15.43
CA ASP A 9 -11.72 3.18 -15.45
C ASP A 9 -10.85 2.79 -14.23
N PRO A 10 -9.66 2.19 -14.42
CA PRO A 10 -8.77 1.83 -13.33
C PRO A 10 -8.28 3.03 -12.51
N ASP A 11 -8.13 4.21 -13.12
CA ASP A 11 -7.72 5.42 -12.40
C ASP A 11 -8.82 5.88 -11.44
N VAL A 12 -10.09 5.76 -11.85
CA VAL A 12 -11.26 6.05 -10.99
C VAL A 12 -11.34 5.06 -9.83
N ARG A 13 -11.13 3.76 -10.09
CA ARG A 13 -11.13 2.74 -9.01
C ARG A 13 -10.01 2.98 -8.00
N SER A 14 -8.81 3.27 -8.49
CA SER A 14 -7.63 3.58 -7.68
C SER A 14 -7.86 4.82 -6.79
N ALA A 15 -8.35 5.92 -7.39
CA ALA A 15 -8.68 7.14 -6.64
C ALA A 15 -9.82 6.91 -5.64
N THR A 16 -10.80 6.07 -5.98
CA THR A 16 -11.89 5.71 -5.06
C THR A 16 -11.36 4.96 -3.84
N ALA A 17 -10.44 4.00 -4.03
CA ALA A 17 -9.79 3.31 -2.91
C ALA A 17 -9.04 4.29 -2.00
N PHE A 18 -8.34 5.26 -2.59
CA PHE A 18 -7.67 6.36 -1.87
C PHE A 18 -8.62 7.19 -1.01
N VAL A 19 -9.71 7.67 -1.60
CA VAL A 19 -10.69 8.48 -0.85
C VAL A 19 -11.34 7.68 0.28
N LEU A 20 -11.58 6.39 0.09
CA LEU A 20 -12.18 5.53 1.12
C LEU A 20 -11.24 5.21 2.27
N ALA A 21 -9.92 5.22 2.04
CA ALA A 21 -8.94 4.96 3.09
C ALA A 21 -9.00 6.01 4.21
N ALA A 22 -9.40 7.24 3.89
CA ALA A 22 -9.57 8.35 4.83
C ALA A 22 -11.02 8.49 5.38
N ALA A 23 -11.90 7.52 5.10
CA ALA A 23 -13.27 7.57 5.56
C ALA A 23 -13.36 7.26 7.06
N THR A 24 -13.96 8.15 7.84
CA THR A 24 -14.12 7.96 9.31
C THR A 24 -15.45 7.29 9.69
N SER A 25 -16.25 6.88 8.70
CA SER A 25 -17.61 6.35 8.89
C SER A 25 -17.81 5.03 8.16
N GLU A 26 -18.77 4.22 8.62
CA GLU A 26 -19.13 2.93 8.00
C GLU A 26 -17.98 1.91 8.00
N ILE A 27 -17.21 1.86 9.10
CA ILE A 27 -15.91 1.19 9.17
C ILE A 27 -15.91 -0.25 8.65
N ALA A 28 -16.81 -1.08 9.20
CA ALA A 28 -16.94 -2.48 8.78
C ALA A 28 -17.35 -2.62 7.30
N ARG A 29 -18.14 -1.67 6.78
CA ARG A 29 -18.60 -1.68 5.39
C ARG A 29 -17.49 -1.26 4.43
N VAL A 30 -16.72 -0.24 4.78
CA VAL A 30 -15.58 0.23 4.00
C VAL A 30 -14.53 -0.87 3.91
N SER A 31 -14.10 -1.42 5.06
CA SER A 31 -13.14 -2.53 5.11
C SER A 31 -13.61 -3.74 4.29
N SER A 32 -14.84 -4.23 4.51
CA SER A 32 -15.39 -5.35 3.75
C SER A 32 -15.45 -5.09 2.24
N THR A 33 -15.78 -3.85 1.82
CA THR A 33 -15.83 -3.50 0.40
C THR A 33 -14.44 -3.49 -0.22
N LEU A 34 -13.43 -2.93 0.46
CA LEU A 34 -12.06 -2.88 -0.04
C LEU A 34 -11.50 -4.30 -0.22
N HIS A 35 -11.69 -5.18 0.78
CA HIS A 35 -11.28 -6.58 0.69
C HIS A 35 -12.01 -7.34 -0.42
N HIS A 36 -13.33 -7.14 -0.55
CA HIS A 36 -14.11 -7.79 -1.62
C HIS A 36 -13.64 -7.33 -3.01
N ARG A 37 -13.33 -6.04 -3.18
CA ARG A 37 -12.79 -5.55 -4.45
C ARG A 37 -11.41 -6.13 -4.75
N LEU A 38 -10.52 -6.16 -3.75
CA LEU A 38 -9.17 -6.70 -3.93
C LEU A 38 -9.19 -8.16 -4.43
N ALA A 39 -10.17 -8.95 -3.98
CA ALA A 39 -10.31 -10.36 -4.38
C ALA A 39 -10.65 -10.56 -5.87
N VAL A 40 -11.22 -9.54 -6.54
CA VAL A 40 -11.68 -9.63 -7.94
C VAL A 40 -11.00 -8.63 -8.87
N GLU A 41 -10.09 -7.80 -8.36
CA GLU A 41 -9.39 -6.80 -9.16
C GLU A 41 -8.29 -7.45 -9.98
N ASP A 42 -8.18 -7.05 -11.25
CA ASP A 42 -7.16 -7.51 -12.18
C ASP A 42 -6.15 -6.43 -12.55
N ASP A 43 -6.50 -5.16 -12.40
CA ASP A 43 -5.57 -4.07 -12.66
C ASP A 43 -4.51 -3.99 -11.56
N PRO A 44 -3.22 -4.03 -11.90
CA PRO A 44 -2.16 -4.17 -10.91
C PRO A 44 -1.90 -2.83 -10.16
N VAL A 45 -2.23 -1.67 -10.74
CA VAL A 45 -2.23 -0.38 -10.02
C VAL A 45 -3.35 -0.35 -8.99
N VAL A 46 -4.55 -0.80 -9.38
CA VAL A 46 -5.70 -0.81 -8.48
C VAL A 46 -5.51 -1.81 -7.35
N ARG A 47 -4.92 -2.98 -7.60
CA ARG A 47 -4.54 -3.96 -6.55
C ARG A 47 -3.66 -3.34 -5.48
N VAL A 48 -2.58 -2.69 -5.88
CA VAL A 48 -1.67 -2.00 -4.94
C VAL A 48 -2.42 -0.91 -4.18
N SER A 49 -3.22 -0.11 -4.88
CA SER A 49 -3.98 0.99 -4.28
C SER A 49 -5.00 0.51 -3.24
N LEU A 50 -5.66 -0.63 -3.49
CA LEU A 50 -6.56 -1.28 -2.54
C LEU A 50 -5.80 -1.83 -1.32
N ILE A 51 -4.62 -2.42 -1.52
CA ILE A 51 -3.79 -2.93 -0.41
C ILE A 51 -3.37 -1.79 0.52
N LEU A 52 -2.89 -0.67 -0.06
CA LEU A 52 -2.53 0.51 0.72
C LEU A 52 -3.75 1.15 1.38
N ALA A 53 -4.91 1.19 0.69
CA ALA A 53 -6.15 1.68 1.27
C ALA A 53 -6.55 0.88 2.52
N ILE A 54 -6.50 -0.45 2.45
CA ILE A 54 -6.80 -1.34 3.57
C ILE A 54 -5.82 -1.09 4.73
N ALA A 55 -4.53 -0.94 4.43
CA ALA A 55 -3.51 -0.72 5.46
C ALA A 55 -3.65 0.64 6.14
N GLN A 56 -3.85 1.72 5.39
CA GLN A 56 -4.13 3.04 5.97
C GLN A 56 -5.41 3.00 6.81
N PHE A 57 -6.48 2.42 6.26
CA PHE A 57 -7.76 2.32 6.94
C PHE A 57 -7.64 1.53 8.25
N ALA A 58 -6.90 0.42 8.25
CA ALA A 58 -6.60 -0.36 9.43
C ALA A 58 -5.78 0.42 10.46
N ARG A 59 -4.77 1.18 10.02
CA ARG A 59 -3.96 2.03 10.90
C ARG A 59 -4.79 3.11 11.59
N GLU A 60 -5.66 3.79 10.84
CA GLU A 60 -6.55 4.83 11.38
C GLU A 60 -7.53 4.27 12.44
N HIS A 61 -7.89 2.99 12.31
CA HIS A 61 -8.86 2.32 13.19
C HIS A 61 -8.22 1.31 14.15
N GLN A 62 -6.89 1.27 14.23
CA GLN A 62 -6.11 0.39 15.12
C GLN A 62 -6.46 -1.10 14.99
N ASP A 63 -6.62 -1.60 13.76
CA ASP A 63 -6.87 -3.04 13.52
C ASP A 63 -5.59 -3.86 13.72
N GLU A 64 -5.56 -4.62 14.82
CA GLU A 64 -4.44 -5.47 15.23
C GLU A 64 -4.17 -6.63 14.24
N ASN A 65 -5.11 -6.97 13.36
CA ASN A 65 -4.95 -8.07 12.38
C ASN A 65 -4.32 -7.60 11.06
N ALA A 66 -4.24 -6.30 10.81
CA ALA A 66 -3.72 -5.80 9.55
C ALA A 66 -2.23 -6.14 9.31
N PRO A 67 -1.33 -6.11 10.32
CA PRO A 67 0.04 -6.56 10.13
C PRO A 67 0.16 -8.03 9.72
N SER A 68 -0.62 -8.94 10.32
CA SER A 68 -0.58 -10.36 9.96
C SER A 68 -1.13 -10.60 8.56
N TRP A 69 -2.23 -9.93 8.21
CA TRP A 69 -2.78 -9.94 6.84
C TRP A 69 -1.75 -9.46 5.81
N ALA A 70 -1.11 -8.31 6.03
CA ALA A 70 -0.10 -7.78 5.11
C ALA A 70 1.09 -8.76 4.98
N ARG A 71 1.49 -9.40 6.09
CA ARG A 71 2.55 -10.42 6.11
C ARG A 71 2.23 -11.64 5.27
N GLU A 72 1.02 -12.17 5.38
CA GLU A 72 0.54 -13.28 4.56
C GLU A 72 0.58 -12.93 3.06
N LEU A 73 0.21 -11.69 2.70
CA LEU A 73 0.20 -11.26 1.30
C LEU A 73 1.61 -11.13 0.70
N TRP A 74 2.59 -10.58 1.42
CA TRP A 74 3.93 -10.39 0.86
C TRP A 74 4.80 -11.64 0.90
N SER A 75 4.56 -12.54 1.87
CA SER A 75 5.32 -13.80 2.02
C SER A 75 4.89 -14.90 1.05
N ASP A 76 3.68 -14.84 0.50
CA ASP A 76 3.17 -15.82 -0.47
C ASP A 76 3.85 -15.66 -1.84
N LEU A 77 4.79 -16.55 -2.16
CA LEU A 77 5.54 -16.58 -3.43
C LEU A 77 4.64 -16.86 -4.66
N GLY A 78 3.43 -17.38 -4.46
CA GLY A 78 2.47 -17.61 -5.53
C GLY A 78 1.74 -16.34 -5.97
N ARG A 79 1.85 -15.25 -5.20
CA ARG A 79 1.21 -13.97 -5.54
C ARG A 79 2.03 -13.18 -6.56
N PRO A 80 1.34 -12.42 -7.43
CA PRO A 80 1.98 -11.47 -8.32
C PRO A 80 2.93 -10.51 -7.57
N PRO A 81 4.05 -10.11 -8.18
CA PRO A 81 5.07 -9.27 -7.55
C PRO A 81 4.49 -7.94 -7.05
N GLU A 82 3.55 -7.32 -7.77
CA GLU A 82 2.93 -6.06 -7.36
C GLU A 82 2.13 -6.20 -6.06
N ILE A 83 1.45 -7.33 -5.84
CA ILE A 83 0.71 -7.60 -4.61
C ILE A 83 1.69 -7.76 -3.46
N ARG A 84 2.79 -8.49 -3.70
CA ARG A 84 3.80 -8.74 -2.67
C ARG A 84 4.53 -7.47 -2.26
N ILE A 85 4.94 -6.66 -3.22
CA ILE A 85 5.59 -5.36 -2.96
C ILE A 85 4.60 -4.41 -2.28
N GLY A 86 3.37 -4.27 -2.79
CA GLY A 86 2.34 -3.42 -2.19
C GLY A 86 2.01 -3.83 -0.75
N ALA A 87 1.93 -5.13 -0.48
CA ALA A 87 1.71 -5.66 0.87
C ALA A 87 2.93 -5.49 1.78
N GLY A 88 4.14 -5.56 1.23
CA GLY A 88 5.37 -5.23 1.95
C GLY A 88 5.40 -3.77 2.40
N LEU A 89 5.04 -2.84 1.53
CA LEU A 89 4.90 -1.42 1.86
C LEU A 89 3.80 -1.20 2.91
N ALA A 90 2.63 -1.83 2.72
CA ALA A 90 1.55 -1.79 3.70
C ALA A 90 1.99 -2.28 5.09
N TRP A 91 2.75 -3.38 5.15
CA TRP A 91 3.27 -3.93 6.40
C TRP A 91 4.20 -2.92 7.10
N LEU A 92 5.13 -2.30 6.37
CA LEU A 92 6.02 -1.25 6.92
C LEU A 92 5.26 -0.03 7.46
N CYS A 93 4.10 0.28 6.90
CA CYS A 93 3.25 1.37 7.40
C CYS A 93 2.44 0.98 8.65
N LEU A 94 2.29 -0.32 8.93
CA LEU A 94 1.43 -0.86 9.98
C LEU A 94 2.19 -1.22 11.26
N VAL A 95 3.50 -1.42 11.18
CA VAL A 95 4.33 -1.79 12.32
C VAL A 95 5.50 -0.82 12.48
N ASP A 96 5.88 -0.58 13.75
CA ASP A 96 7.09 0.17 14.09
C ASP A 96 8.33 -0.75 14.22
N ASP A 97 8.14 -2.07 14.03
CA ASP A 97 9.20 -3.06 14.12
C ASP A 97 10.15 -3.01 12.90
N PRO A 98 11.43 -3.38 13.08
CA PRO A 98 12.37 -3.45 11.96
C PRO A 98 11.89 -4.45 10.90
N ALA A 99 12.10 -4.09 9.63
CA ALA A 99 11.74 -4.93 8.49
C ALA A 99 12.49 -6.27 8.54
N PRO A 100 11.78 -7.42 8.45
CA PRO A 100 12.42 -8.73 8.32
C PRO A 100 13.36 -8.78 7.12
N ASP A 101 14.44 -9.55 7.22
CA ASP A 101 15.43 -9.69 6.15
C ASP A 101 14.79 -10.17 4.84
N GLU A 102 13.75 -11.01 4.90
CA GLU A 102 13.03 -11.47 3.71
C GLU A 102 12.26 -10.34 3.01
N LEU A 103 11.70 -9.42 3.79
CA LEU A 103 11.01 -8.24 3.28
C LEU A 103 12.01 -7.26 2.69
N GLN A 104 13.16 -7.06 3.34
CA GLN A 104 14.24 -6.24 2.81
C GLN A 104 14.77 -6.79 1.47
N ALA A 105 14.97 -8.11 1.38
CA ALA A 105 15.40 -8.77 0.15
C ALA A 105 14.36 -8.63 -0.97
N LEU A 106 13.07 -8.77 -0.65
CA LEU A 106 11.98 -8.56 -1.61
C LEU A 106 11.99 -7.13 -2.18
N LEU A 107 12.10 -6.13 -1.32
CA LEU A 107 12.08 -4.71 -1.73
C LEU A 107 13.38 -4.27 -2.43
N ALA A 108 14.49 -4.95 -2.15
CA ALA A 108 15.77 -4.74 -2.82
C ALA A 108 15.88 -5.48 -4.17
N ASP A 109 14.94 -6.38 -4.49
CA ASP A 109 14.96 -7.18 -5.71
C ASP A 109 14.83 -6.27 -6.95
N PRO A 110 15.68 -6.43 -7.99
CA PRO A 110 15.60 -5.65 -9.23
C PRO A 110 14.26 -5.77 -9.97
N SER A 111 13.47 -6.82 -9.73
CA SER A 111 12.10 -6.94 -10.24
C SER A 111 11.16 -5.86 -9.69
N THR A 112 11.49 -5.26 -8.53
CA THR A 112 10.81 -4.06 -8.01
C THR A 112 10.96 -2.88 -8.96
N ASP A 113 12.10 -2.77 -9.67
CA ASP A 113 12.30 -1.71 -10.67
C ASP A 113 11.35 -1.88 -11.86
N GLN A 114 10.99 -3.10 -12.22
CA GLN A 114 10.04 -3.40 -13.30
C GLN A 114 8.61 -2.95 -12.95
N CYS A 115 8.28 -2.86 -11.66
CA CYS A 115 7.02 -2.32 -11.20
C CYS A 115 7.04 -0.79 -11.00
N SER A 116 8.17 -0.10 -11.20
CA SER A 116 8.27 1.35 -10.90
C SER A 116 7.24 2.19 -11.66
N ASP A 117 7.04 1.95 -12.95
CA ASP A 117 6.06 2.66 -13.78
C ASP A 117 4.60 2.41 -13.35
N LEU A 118 4.35 1.27 -12.71
CA LEU A 118 3.06 0.94 -12.09
C LEU A 118 2.90 1.73 -10.80
N PHE A 119 3.89 1.69 -9.92
CA PHE A 119 3.84 2.37 -8.62
C PHE A 119 3.74 3.90 -8.77
N GLN A 120 4.28 4.49 -9.83
CA GLN A 120 4.08 5.92 -10.15
C GLN A 120 2.61 6.33 -10.31
N ARG A 121 1.75 5.39 -10.72
CA ARG A 121 0.31 5.64 -10.92
C ARG A 121 -0.50 5.43 -9.64
N VAL A 122 0.11 4.93 -8.57
CA VAL A 122 -0.56 4.71 -7.28
C VAL A 122 -0.71 6.05 -6.55
N PRO A 123 -1.93 6.42 -6.09
CA PRO A 123 -2.22 7.73 -5.49
C PRO A 123 -1.35 8.10 -4.30
N TRP A 124 -0.90 7.13 -3.48
CA TRP A 124 -0.01 7.33 -2.33
C TRP A 124 1.44 7.62 -2.71
N ILE A 125 1.86 7.27 -3.92
CA ILE A 125 3.26 7.39 -4.37
C ILE A 125 3.43 8.62 -5.27
N ARG A 126 2.33 9.04 -5.92
CA ARG A 126 2.26 10.23 -6.77
C ARG A 126 2.71 11.56 -6.10
N PRO A 127 2.49 11.82 -4.79
CA PRO A 127 2.98 13.04 -4.14
C PRO A 127 4.49 13.04 -3.89
N VAL A 128 5.14 11.87 -3.91
CA VAL A 128 6.58 11.70 -3.60
C VAL A 128 7.44 11.81 -4.86
N ASP A 129 6.83 11.81 -6.05
CA ASP A 129 7.54 11.58 -7.31
C ASP A 129 7.50 12.73 -8.32
N TYR A 130 8.27 13.79 -8.06
CA TYR A 130 8.55 14.80 -9.08
C TYR A 130 9.65 14.36 -10.08
N TYR A 131 10.33 13.21 -9.90
CA TYR A 131 11.54 12.84 -10.67
C TYR A 131 11.70 11.34 -11.05
N GLY A 132 10.68 10.50 -10.95
CA GLY A 132 10.73 9.09 -11.35
C GLY A 132 11.50 8.15 -10.41
N SER A 133 11.67 8.52 -9.14
CA SER A 133 12.39 7.75 -8.11
C SER A 133 11.59 7.56 -6.81
N GLY A 134 10.28 7.87 -6.85
CA GLY A 134 9.41 7.91 -5.68
C GLY A 134 9.37 6.61 -4.87
N LEU A 135 9.31 5.45 -5.54
CA LEU A 135 9.25 4.15 -4.87
C LEU A 135 10.54 3.82 -4.10
N ARG A 136 11.71 3.91 -4.76
CA ARG A 136 13.01 3.67 -4.11
C ARG A 136 13.26 4.66 -2.97
N ARG A 137 12.85 5.92 -3.14
CA ARG A 137 12.93 6.94 -2.09
C ARG A 137 11.99 6.62 -0.93
N CYS A 138 10.74 6.23 -1.18
CA CYS A 138 9.80 5.79 -0.17
C CYS A 138 10.34 4.60 0.63
N ILE A 139 10.84 3.57 -0.06
CA ILE A 139 11.46 2.39 0.54
C ILE A 139 12.65 2.81 1.39
N HIS A 140 13.56 3.62 0.85
CA HIS A 140 14.72 4.10 1.58
C HIS A 140 14.29 4.89 2.82
N GLN A 141 13.35 5.84 2.71
CA GLN A 141 12.88 6.66 3.83
C GLN A 141 12.22 5.82 4.93
N MET A 142 11.36 4.87 4.57
CA MET A 142 10.74 3.96 5.55
C MET A 142 11.78 3.08 6.25
N LEU A 143 12.81 2.63 5.52
CA LEU A 143 13.90 1.84 6.09
C LEU A 143 14.94 2.68 6.87
N THR A 144 15.00 4.00 6.70
CA THR A 144 15.95 4.90 7.42
C THR A 144 15.32 5.70 8.55
N LEU A 145 14.00 5.64 8.77
CA LEU A 145 13.33 6.33 9.89
C LEU A 145 13.65 5.75 11.28
N ASP A 146 14.55 4.76 11.35
CA ASP A 146 15.11 4.23 12.60
C ASP A 146 16.16 5.17 13.27
N VAL A 147 16.31 6.41 12.79
CA VAL A 147 17.12 7.44 13.45
C VAL A 147 16.19 8.44 14.17
N PRO A 148 16.15 8.43 15.52
CA PRO A 148 15.33 9.38 16.27
C PRO A 148 15.96 10.77 16.18
N GLY A 149 15.48 11.56 15.22
CA GLY A 149 15.87 12.96 15.09
C GLY A 149 15.56 13.54 13.72
N GLN A 150 14.48 14.32 13.67
CA GLN A 150 14.10 15.27 12.60
C GLN A 150 13.26 14.72 11.44
N HIS A 151 11.98 14.53 11.74
CA HIS A 151 10.93 14.97 10.81
C HIS A 151 9.75 15.57 11.59
N ASP A 152 9.69 16.90 11.70
CA ASP A 152 8.48 17.66 12.07
C ASP A 152 7.57 17.77 10.82
N GLY A 153 7.22 16.62 10.26
CA GLY A 153 6.32 16.49 9.13
C GLY A 153 5.50 15.22 9.30
N PRO A 154 4.24 15.18 8.81
CA PRO A 154 3.46 13.96 8.86
C PRO A 154 4.23 12.83 8.15
N PRO A 155 4.19 11.59 8.67
CA PRO A 155 4.77 10.44 7.98
C PRO A 155 4.17 10.34 6.57
N PRO A 156 4.89 9.78 5.58
CA PRO A 156 4.40 9.72 4.22
C PRO A 156 3.10 8.92 4.16
N PHE A 157 1.99 9.64 3.92
CA PHE A 157 0.70 9.15 3.46
C PHE A 157 0.24 10.13 2.37
#